data_AF-A0A3B5MFJ4-F1
#
_entry.id   AF-A0A3B5MFJ4-F1
#
_cell.length_a   1.000
_cell.length_b   1.000
_cell.length_c   1.000
_cell.angle_alpha   90.00
_cell.angle_beta   90.00
_cell.angle_gamma   90.00
#
_symmetry.space_group_name_H-M   'P 1'
#
loop_
_entity.id
_entity.type
_entity.pdbx_description
1 polymer ?
#
loop_
_entity_poly.entity_id
_entity_poly.type
_entity_poly.pdbx_seq_one_letter_code
_entity_poly.pdbx_strand_id
1 'polypeptide(L)'
;MESGEIRGSEKKRRRRGFILAVTAVALLVIILAVVLGVTLSRGREEFKDTFMERSTSRVHEKKYNCEHIWELFQQAYVNQDPCEVPPNAYDSLIAAAPLESSCNRLLFWSKTKDVVQDFSRKKDCFQTVEETLLGSVLNSLTWCGKKGSNETLTTDCPGWLDCENNPPRSFWRRVSTAFGDAACGNVTAMLNGSITTPFDTQRWD
;
A
#
# COMPACT_ATOMS: atom_id res chain seq x y z
N MET A 1 4.21 -53.44 -52.55
CA MET A 1 3.25 -52.51 -51.90
C MET A 1 3.60 -52.50 -50.42
N GLU A 2 4.47 -51.60 -49.95
CA GLU A 2 4.86 -51.58 -48.52
C GLU A 2 5.39 -50.22 -48.06
N SER A 3 5.95 -49.42 -48.98
CA SER A 3 6.52 -48.10 -48.67
C SER A 3 5.48 -46.99 -48.37
N GLY A 4 4.22 -47.17 -48.76
CA GLY A 4 3.16 -46.16 -48.58
C GLY A 4 2.55 -46.12 -47.16
N GLU A 5 2.56 -47.25 -46.45
CA GLU A 5 1.85 -47.42 -45.18
C GLU A 5 2.66 -46.90 -43.97
N ILE A 6 3.98 -47.07 -44.02
CA ILE A 6 4.93 -46.59 -42.99
C ILE A 6 4.93 -45.05 -42.93
N ARG A 7 4.89 -44.38 -44.09
CA ARG A 7 4.92 -42.90 -44.20
C ARG A 7 3.62 -42.24 -43.73
N GLY A 8 2.49 -42.96 -43.74
CA GLY A 8 1.20 -42.51 -43.19
C GLY A 8 1.16 -42.59 -41.65
N SER A 9 1.76 -43.63 -41.08
CA SER A 9 1.83 -43.87 -39.63
C SER A 9 2.68 -42.80 -38.91
N GLU A 10 3.86 -42.45 -39.46
CA GLU A 10 4.72 -41.41 -38.88
C GLU A 10 4.09 -40.02 -38.89
N LYS A 11 3.40 -39.64 -39.99
CA LYS A 11 2.67 -38.36 -40.05
C LYS A 11 1.55 -38.28 -39.01
N LYS A 12 0.83 -39.38 -38.77
CA LYS A 12 -0.26 -39.47 -37.79
C LYS A 12 0.28 -39.40 -36.36
N ARG A 13 1.41 -40.06 -36.07
CA ARG A 13 2.12 -40.00 -34.79
C ARG A 13 2.70 -38.60 -34.51
N ARG A 14 3.28 -37.95 -35.52
CA ARG A 14 3.81 -36.58 -35.42
C ARG A 14 2.71 -35.55 -35.20
N ARG A 15 1.55 -35.68 -35.88
CA ARG A 15 0.35 -34.87 -35.60
C ARG A 15 -0.19 -35.08 -34.19
N ARG A 16 -0.29 -36.33 -33.72
CA ARG A 16 -0.74 -36.63 -32.34
C ARG A 16 0.24 -36.07 -31.30
N GLY A 17 1.55 -36.19 -31.51
CA GLY A 17 2.56 -35.60 -30.63
C GLY A 17 2.47 -34.07 -30.61
N PHE A 18 2.23 -33.44 -31.77
CA PHE A 18 2.04 -32.00 -31.85
C PHE A 18 0.76 -31.54 -31.13
N ILE A 19 -0.35 -32.27 -31.29
CA ILE A 19 -1.62 -32.00 -30.58
C ILE A 19 -1.42 -32.14 -29.07
N LEU A 20 -0.77 -33.21 -28.61
CA LEU A 20 -0.49 -33.43 -27.18
C LEU A 20 0.39 -32.32 -26.60
N ALA A 21 1.43 -31.89 -27.34
CA ALA A 21 2.29 -30.79 -26.93
C ALA A 21 1.50 -29.47 -26.85
N VAL A 22 0.67 -29.16 -27.85
CA VAL A 22 -0.19 -27.97 -27.83
C VAL A 22 -1.18 -28.00 -26.67
N THR A 23 -1.81 -29.15 -26.40
CA THR A 23 -2.71 -29.29 -25.25
C THR A 23 -1.98 -29.15 -23.92
N ALA A 24 -0.77 -29.69 -23.80
CA ALA A 24 0.04 -29.55 -22.59
C ALA A 24 0.45 -28.09 -22.35
N VAL A 25 0.85 -27.38 -23.40
CA VAL A 25 1.18 -25.94 -23.32
C VAL A 25 -0.06 -25.13 -22.96
N ALA A 26 -1.21 -25.39 -23.59
CA ALA A 26 -2.45 -24.71 -23.27
C ALA A 26 -2.88 -24.93 -21.80
N LEU A 27 -2.78 -26.16 -21.31
CA LEU A 27 -3.04 -26.48 -19.90
C LEU A 27 -2.07 -25.76 -18.96
N LEU A 28 -0.79 -25.70 -19.30
CA LEU A 28 0.22 -24.96 -18.53
C LEU A 28 -0.12 -23.47 -18.44
N VAL A 29 -0.49 -22.84 -19.55
CA VAL A 29 -0.89 -21.42 -19.59
C VAL A 29 -2.14 -21.18 -18.74
N ILE A 30 -3.13 -22.07 -18.81
CA ILE A 30 -4.35 -21.96 -17.98
C ILE A 30 -4.00 -22.08 -16.50
N ILE A 31 -3.17 -23.05 -16.11
CA ILE A 31 -2.74 -23.22 -14.71
C ILE A 31 -2.02 -21.97 -14.22
N LEU A 32 -1.09 -21.41 -15.01
CA LEU A 32 -0.38 -20.19 -14.65
C LEU A 32 -1.33 -19.00 -14.48
N ALA A 33 -2.30 -18.82 -15.38
CA ALA A 33 -3.29 -17.75 -15.29
C ALA A 33 -4.19 -17.90 -14.04
N VAL A 34 -4.63 -19.12 -13.71
CA VAL A 34 -5.42 -19.41 -12.51
C VAL A 34 -4.61 -19.14 -11.24
N VAL A 35 -3.37 -19.62 -11.17
CA VAL A 35 -2.50 -19.39 -10.01
C VAL A 35 -2.28 -17.90 -9.81
N LEU A 36 -1.93 -17.16 -10.87
CA LEU A 36 -1.70 -15.72 -10.80
C LEU A 36 -2.97 -14.97 -10.35
N GLY A 37 -4.14 -15.33 -10.89
CA GLY A 37 -5.41 -14.74 -10.51
C GLY A 37 -5.74 -14.97 -9.03
N VAL A 38 -5.53 -16.19 -8.52
CA VAL A 38 -5.75 -16.52 -7.11
C VAL A 38 -4.79 -15.78 -6.19
N THR A 39 -3.50 -15.68 -6.55
CA THR A 39 -2.51 -14.96 -5.72
C THR A 39 -2.81 -13.47 -5.64
N LEU A 40 -3.18 -12.83 -6.76
CA LEU A 40 -3.54 -11.41 -6.79
C LEU A 40 -4.82 -11.14 -5.99
N SER A 41 -5.85 -11.99 -6.17
CA SER A 41 -7.09 -11.90 -5.39
C SER A 41 -6.81 -12.02 -3.89
N ARG A 42 -5.98 -12.97 -3.48
CA ARG A 42 -5.65 -13.19 -2.07
C ARG A 42 -4.91 -11.99 -1.46
N GLY A 43 -3.95 -11.42 -2.17
CA GLY A 43 -3.22 -10.24 -1.69
C GLY A 43 -4.11 -9.02 -1.53
N ARG A 44 -5.13 -8.86 -2.39
CA ARG A 44 -6.13 -7.79 -2.27
C ARG A 44 -7.01 -7.96 -1.03
N GLU A 45 -7.55 -9.15 -0.81
CA GLU A 45 -8.38 -9.44 0.37
C GLU A 45 -7.58 -9.23 1.66
N GLU A 46 -6.34 -9.75 1.72
CA GLU A 46 -5.46 -9.60 2.88
C GLU A 46 -5.17 -8.12 3.21
N PHE A 47 -5.01 -7.28 2.20
CA PHE A 47 -4.79 -5.85 2.39
C PHE A 47 -6.03 -5.14 2.93
N LYS A 48 -7.22 -5.43 2.37
CA LYS A 48 -8.47 -4.87 2.90
C LYS A 48 -8.73 -5.36 4.33
N ASP A 49 -8.53 -6.64 4.60
CA ASP A 49 -8.71 -7.24 5.92
C ASP A 49 -7.78 -6.58 6.96
N THR A 50 -6.50 -6.41 6.62
CA THR A 50 -5.53 -5.71 7.47
C THR A 50 -5.97 -4.27 7.76
N PHE A 51 -6.44 -3.55 6.74
CA PHE A 51 -6.95 -2.20 6.91
C PHE A 51 -8.15 -2.17 7.86
N MET A 52 -9.12 -3.06 7.65
CA MET A 52 -10.36 -3.11 8.43
C MET A 52 -10.10 -3.53 9.88
N GLU A 53 -9.23 -4.50 10.10
CA GLU A 53 -8.80 -4.93 11.44
C GLU A 53 -8.15 -3.78 12.20
N ARG A 54 -7.15 -3.12 11.61
CA ARG A 54 -6.44 -1.99 12.23
C ARG A 54 -7.39 -0.81 12.47
N SER A 55 -8.27 -0.51 11.52
CA SER A 55 -9.21 0.60 11.64
C SER A 55 -10.19 0.33 12.78
N THR A 56 -10.77 -0.86 12.84
CA THR A 56 -11.75 -1.24 13.87
C THR A 56 -11.12 -1.30 15.26
N SER A 57 -9.89 -1.80 15.39
CA SER A 57 -9.19 -1.87 16.69
C SER A 57 -8.91 -0.50 17.31
N ARG A 58 -8.84 0.57 16.49
CA ARG A 58 -8.56 1.94 16.94
C ARG A 58 -9.81 2.76 17.23
N VAL A 59 -10.97 2.31 16.77
CA VAL A 59 -12.24 3.01 16.98
C VAL A 59 -12.86 2.48 18.27
N HIS A 60 -12.47 3.07 19.41
CA HIS A 60 -12.92 2.58 20.72
C HIS A 60 -14.42 2.85 21.00
N GLU A 61 -15.12 3.65 20.18
CA GLU A 61 -16.50 4.10 20.44
C GLU A 61 -17.37 4.28 19.18
N LYS A 62 -17.12 3.55 18.08
CA LYS A 62 -17.81 3.72 16.77
C LYS A 62 -17.79 5.15 16.18
N LYS A 63 -16.91 6.04 16.65
CA LYS A 63 -16.79 7.43 16.17
C LYS A 63 -16.60 7.53 14.66
N TYR A 64 -15.95 6.53 14.08
CA TYR A 64 -15.61 6.50 12.66
C TYR A 64 -16.23 5.30 11.94
N ASN A 65 -16.72 5.52 10.73
CA ASN A 65 -17.20 4.47 9.85
C ASN A 65 -16.01 3.93 9.03
N CYS A 66 -15.44 2.79 9.45
CA CYS A 66 -14.27 2.19 8.81
C CYS A 66 -14.49 1.86 7.32
N GLU A 67 -15.69 1.43 6.91
CA GLU A 67 -16.00 1.18 5.49
C GLU A 67 -15.96 2.48 4.69
N HIS A 68 -16.52 3.56 5.24
CA HIS A 68 -16.47 4.86 4.57
C HIS A 68 -15.04 5.42 4.48
N ILE A 69 -14.24 5.24 5.53
CA ILE A 69 -12.81 5.60 5.51
C ILE A 69 -12.08 4.78 4.43
N TRP A 70 -12.38 3.48 4.32
CA TRP A 70 -11.82 2.62 3.28
C TRP A 70 -12.18 3.11 1.86
N GLU A 71 -13.45 3.48 1.62
CA GLU A 71 -13.90 4.04 0.34
C GLU A 71 -13.15 5.33 -0.02
N LEU A 72 -13.06 6.28 0.92
CA LEU A 72 -12.34 7.53 0.73
C LEU A 72 -10.84 7.31 0.52
N PHE A 73 -10.27 6.31 1.18
CA PHE A 73 -8.90 5.91 0.99
C PHE A 73 -8.66 5.39 -0.44
N GLN A 74 -9.50 4.48 -0.92
CA GLN A 74 -9.40 3.96 -2.30
C GLN A 74 -9.62 5.06 -3.35
N GLN A 75 -10.55 5.98 -3.10
CA GLN A 75 -10.87 7.08 -4.02
C GLN A 75 -9.64 7.92 -4.40
N ALA A 76 -8.65 8.04 -3.50
CA ALA A 76 -7.46 8.85 -3.73
C ALA A 76 -6.55 8.31 -4.86
N TYR A 77 -6.48 6.99 -5.06
CA TYR A 77 -5.46 6.38 -5.94
C TYR A 77 -6.01 5.36 -6.94
N VAL A 78 -7.20 4.79 -6.71
CA VAL A 78 -7.79 3.82 -7.64
C VAL A 78 -8.09 4.49 -8.98
N ASN A 79 -7.88 3.76 -10.07
CA ASN A 79 -8.00 4.26 -11.44
C ASN A 79 -7.06 5.45 -11.78
N GLN A 80 -6.05 5.72 -10.95
CA GLN A 80 -5.03 6.74 -11.22
C GLN A 80 -3.73 6.11 -11.72
N ASP A 81 -2.91 6.92 -12.39
CA ASP A 81 -1.51 6.57 -12.61
C ASP A 81 -0.79 6.56 -11.25
N PRO A 82 -0.08 5.48 -10.88
CA PRO A 82 0.56 5.35 -9.57
C PRO A 82 1.72 6.33 -9.35
N CYS A 83 2.11 7.15 -10.33
CA CYS A 83 3.07 8.24 -10.16
C CYS A 83 2.45 9.64 -10.22
N GLU A 84 1.13 9.74 -10.41
CA GLU A 84 0.41 11.01 -10.55
C GLU A 84 -0.66 11.21 -9.46
N VAL A 85 -0.49 10.61 -8.28
CA VAL A 85 -1.43 10.77 -7.15
C VAL A 85 -0.91 11.88 -6.23
N PRO A 86 -1.45 13.11 -6.29
CA PRO A 86 -0.96 14.21 -5.46
C PRO A 86 -1.40 14.08 -3.98
N PRO A 87 -0.70 14.73 -3.03
CA PRO A 87 -1.08 14.68 -1.61
C PRO A 87 -2.53 15.10 -1.32
N ASN A 88 -3.06 16.11 -2.03
CA ASN A 88 -4.43 16.58 -1.84
C ASN A 88 -5.51 15.59 -2.31
N ALA A 89 -5.15 14.53 -3.06
CA ALA A 89 -6.07 13.44 -3.37
C ALA A 89 -6.62 12.75 -2.09
N TYR A 90 -5.88 12.85 -0.98
CA TYR A 90 -6.28 12.31 0.33
C TYR A 90 -7.03 13.31 1.22
N ASP A 91 -7.37 14.51 0.75
CA ASP A 91 -8.06 15.53 1.58
C ASP A 91 -9.35 15.01 2.20
N SER A 92 -10.19 14.32 1.41
CA SER A 92 -11.44 13.75 1.90
C SER A 92 -11.21 12.69 2.98
N LEU A 93 -10.18 11.86 2.83
CA LEU A 93 -9.80 10.85 3.84
C LEU A 93 -9.39 11.51 5.16
N ILE A 94 -8.54 12.55 5.09
CA ILE A 94 -8.12 13.31 6.28
C ILE A 94 -9.34 13.97 6.96
N ALA A 95 -10.27 14.52 6.20
CA ALA A 95 -11.47 15.15 6.73
C ALA A 95 -12.42 14.14 7.41
N ALA A 96 -12.48 12.89 6.95
CA ALA A 96 -13.31 11.85 7.53
C ALA A 96 -12.73 11.26 8.83
N ALA A 97 -11.43 11.39 9.05
CA ALA A 97 -10.75 10.99 10.27
C ALA A 97 -9.83 12.12 10.79
N PRO A 98 -10.41 13.23 11.28
CA PRO A 98 -9.62 14.36 11.74
C PRO A 98 -8.65 13.98 12.86
N LEU A 99 -7.48 14.61 12.83
CA LEU A 99 -6.47 14.44 13.86
C LEU A 99 -6.91 15.22 15.10
N GLU A 100 -7.13 14.50 16.19
CA GLU A 100 -7.45 15.11 17.49
C GLU A 100 -6.25 15.89 18.01
N SER A 101 -6.47 17.13 18.43
CA SER A 101 -5.41 17.96 18.99
C SER A 101 -4.96 17.41 20.35
N SER A 102 -3.67 17.07 20.46
CA SER A 102 -3.04 16.61 21.70
C SER A 102 -1.96 17.62 22.12
N CYS A 103 -2.37 18.80 22.58
CA CYS A 103 -1.44 19.91 22.82
C CYS A 103 -0.29 19.50 23.75
N ASN A 104 0.91 20.02 23.46
CA ASN A 104 2.15 19.72 24.18
C ASN A 104 2.67 18.28 24.04
N ARG A 105 2.01 17.42 23.25
CA ARG A 105 2.33 15.98 23.15
C ARG A 105 2.75 15.53 21.76
N LEU A 106 2.64 16.35 20.72
CA LEU A 106 3.03 15.92 19.37
C LEU A 106 4.54 15.75 19.27
N LEU A 107 4.96 14.58 18.77
CA LEU A 107 6.34 14.23 18.53
C LEU A 107 6.54 13.91 17.04
N PHE A 108 7.39 14.73 16.43
CA PHE A 108 7.89 14.57 15.07
C PHE A 108 9.23 13.85 15.10
N TRP A 109 9.57 13.15 14.02
CA TRP A 109 10.80 12.41 13.94
C TRP A 109 11.40 12.50 12.54
N SER A 110 12.71 12.27 12.42
CA SER A 110 13.41 12.24 11.13
C SER A 110 14.51 11.21 11.23
N LYS A 111 14.37 10.13 10.45
CA LYS A 111 15.32 8.98 10.42
C LYS A 111 15.58 8.35 11.79
N THR A 112 14.57 8.41 12.67
CA THR A 112 14.59 7.90 14.05
C THR A 112 13.32 7.11 14.39
N LYS A 113 12.55 6.68 13.37
CA LYS A 113 11.26 5.96 13.49
C LYS A 113 11.26 4.92 14.61
N ASP A 114 12.21 3.99 14.55
CA ASP A 114 12.25 2.85 15.47
C ASP A 114 12.48 3.30 16.93
N VAL A 115 13.40 4.26 17.13
CA VAL A 115 13.70 4.84 18.45
C VAL A 115 12.47 5.56 19.01
N VAL A 116 11.79 6.33 18.15
CA VAL A 116 10.63 7.13 18.53
C VAL A 116 9.41 6.27 18.82
N GLN A 117 9.19 5.21 18.05
CA GLN A 117 8.13 4.25 18.32
C GLN A 117 8.36 3.52 19.65
N ASP A 118 9.61 3.14 19.96
CA ASP A 118 9.95 2.57 21.26
C ASP A 118 9.79 3.57 22.42
N PHE A 119 10.13 4.84 22.18
CA PHE A 119 10.04 5.89 23.19
C PHE A 119 8.59 6.26 23.51
N SER A 120 7.75 6.46 22.49
CA SER A 120 6.36 6.89 22.63
C SER A 120 5.51 5.83 23.33
N ARG A 121 5.65 4.55 22.91
CA ARG A 121 4.98 3.40 23.55
C ARG A 121 5.28 3.24 25.04
N LYS A 122 6.49 3.60 25.48
CA LYS A 122 6.93 3.42 26.87
C LYS A 122 6.54 4.57 27.80
N LYS A 123 6.19 5.73 27.24
CA LYS A 123 6.03 6.96 28.02
C LYS A 123 4.59 7.46 28.06
N ASP A 124 3.73 7.09 27.11
CA ASP A 124 2.34 7.61 26.97
C ASP A 124 2.25 9.16 27.04
N CYS A 125 3.38 9.86 26.89
CA CYS A 125 3.45 11.31 26.97
C CYS A 125 3.37 11.94 25.59
N PHE A 126 3.83 11.23 24.55
CA PHE A 126 3.94 11.75 23.21
C PHE A 126 3.03 10.99 22.25
N GLN A 127 2.56 11.69 21.24
CA GLN A 127 1.81 11.16 20.13
C GLN A 127 2.61 11.35 18.86
N THR A 128 2.84 10.30 18.08
CA THR A 128 3.40 10.40 16.73
C THR A 128 2.31 10.29 15.65
N VAL A 129 2.64 10.64 14.41
CA VAL A 129 1.68 10.49 13.30
C VAL A 129 1.20 9.05 13.14
N GLU A 130 2.04 8.05 13.41
CA GLU A 130 1.69 6.62 13.37
C GLU A 130 0.79 6.16 14.51
N GLU A 131 0.64 6.95 15.58
CA GLU A 131 -0.27 6.65 16.68
C GLU A 131 -1.69 7.18 16.43
N THR A 132 -1.87 7.99 15.38
CA THR A 132 -3.18 8.47 14.91
C THR A 132 -3.98 7.33 14.23
N LEU A 133 -5.28 7.52 14.02
CA LEU A 133 -6.11 6.50 13.34
C LEU A 133 -5.53 6.15 11.95
N LEU A 134 -5.43 7.13 11.06
CA LEU A 134 -4.95 6.90 9.69
C LEU A 134 -3.49 6.44 9.66
N GLY A 135 -2.63 7.05 10.47
CA GLY A 135 -1.22 6.67 10.53
C GLY A 135 -1.05 5.22 10.98
N SER A 136 -1.77 4.78 12.02
CA SER A 136 -1.66 3.40 12.52
C SER A 136 -2.20 2.35 11.54
N VAL A 137 -3.31 2.66 10.85
CA VAL A 137 -3.92 1.77 9.87
C VAL A 137 -2.96 1.53 8.70
N LEU A 138 -2.36 2.60 8.17
CA LEU A 138 -1.54 2.57 6.96
C LEU A 138 -0.04 2.40 7.23
N ASN A 139 0.38 2.32 8.49
CA ASN A 139 1.79 2.15 8.86
C ASN A 139 2.40 0.88 8.24
N SER A 140 3.55 1.06 7.59
CA SER A 140 4.33 0.00 6.93
C SER A 140 3.56 -0.78 5.85
N LEU A 141 2.51 -0.19 5.27
CA LEU A 141 1.80 -0.75 4.14
C LEU A 141 2.23 -0.10 2.83
N THR A 142 2.11 -0.84 1.73
CA THR A 142 2.32 -0.35 0.35
C THR A 142 1.05 -0.60 -0.45
N TRP A 143 0.64 0.40 -1.23
CA TRP A 143 -0.52 0.31 -2.10
C TRP A 143 -0.35 1.22 -3.32
N CYS A 144 -0.99 0.86 -4.41
CA CYS A 144 -1.14 1.73 -5.56
C CYS A 144 -2.37 1.36 -6.39
N GLY A 145 -2.76 2.27 -7.27
CA GLY A 145 -3.75 2.01 -8.30
C GLY A 145 -3.09 1.75 -9.65
N LYS A 146 -3.93 1.57 -10.66
CA LYS A 146 -3.51 1.53 -12.05
C LYS A 146 -4.56 2.20 -12.91
N LYS A 147 -4.15 3.07 -13.81
CA LYS A 147 -5.05 3.74 -14.75
C LYS A 147 -5.88 2.71 -15.52
N GLY A 148 -7.21 2.89 -15.52
CA GLY A 148 -8.17 1.97 -16.11
C GLY A 148 -8.52 0.75 -15.24
N SER A 149 -8.02 0.66 -14.01
CA SER A 149 -8.34 -0.40 -13.05
C SER A 149 -8.99 0.15 -11.79
N ASN A 150 -10.02 -0.55 -11.32
CA ASN A 150 -10.66 -0.26 -10.04
C ASN A 150 -10.06 -1.05 -8.87
N GLU A 151 -8.91 -1.70 -9.09
CA GLU A 151 -8.26 -2.55 -8.10
C GLU A 151 -7.17 -1.81 -7.33
N THR A 152 -7.04 -2.14 -6.05
CA THR A 152 -5.86 -1.83 -5.25
C THR A 152 -4.79 -2.89 -5.50
N LEU A 153 -3.60 -2.46 -5.91
CA LEU A 153 -2.42 -3.30 -6.05
C LEU A 153 -1.51 -3.10 -4.84
N THR A 154 -0.91 -4.19 -4.38
CA THR A 154 0.09 -4.20 -3.29
C THR A 154 1.48 -4.66 -3.77
N THR A 155 1.56 -5.11 -5.02
CA THR A 155 2.79 -5.48 -5.73
C THR A 155 2.96 -4.59 -6.96
N ASP A 156 4.20 -4.52 -7.47
CA ASP A 156 4.54 -3.73 -8.67
C ASP A 156 4.18 -2.23 -8.56
N CYS A 157 4.14 -1.71 -7.33
CA CYS A 157 3.95 -0.29 -7.05
C CYS A 157 5.28 0.46 -7.11
N PRO A 158 5.28 1.73 -7.54
CA PRO A 158 6.48 2.56 -7.51
C PRO A 158 6.98 2.72 -6.07
N GLY A 159 8.28 2.52 -5.89
CA GLY A 159 8.99 2.75 -4.64
C GLY A 159 9.15 4.23 -4.33
N TRP A 160 9.68 4.51 -3.14
CA TRP A 160 9.81 5.87 -2.60
C TRP A 160 10.60 6.83 -3.50
N LEU A 161 11.60 6.31 -4.23
CA LEU A 161 12.49 7.06 -5.11
C LEU A 161 12.07 7.04 -6.58
N ASP A 162 11.09 6.22 -6.96
CA ASP A 162 10.72 6.04 -8.37
C ASP A 162 9.93 7.25 -8.90
N CYS A 163 9.09 7.86 -8.05
CA CYS A 163 8.38 9.10 -8.37
C CYS A 163 7.91 9.85 -7.11
N GLU A 164 7.74 11.16 -7.24
CA GLU A 164 7.41 12.05 -6.10
C GLU A 164 5.99 11.92 -5.58
N ASN A 165 5.04 11.63 -6.48
CA ASN A 165 3.61 11.58 -6.20
C ASN A 165 3.08 10.14 -6.25
N ASN A 166 3.84 9.19 -5.67
CA ASN A 166 3.32 7.85 -5.46
C ASN A 166 2.33 7.81 -4.28
N PRO A 167 1.34 6.89 -4.26
CA PRO A 167 0.26 6.91 -3.28
C PRO A 167 0.71 6.86 -1.82
N PRO A 168 1.65 5.99 -1.40
CA PRO A 168 2.13 5.99 -0.01
C PRO A 168 2.85 7.29 0.36
N ARG A 169 3.75 7.79 -0.49
CA ARG A 169 4.47 9.05 -0.24
C ARG A 169 3.53 10.24 -0.16
N SER A 170 2.55 10.32 -1.06
CA SER A 170 1.54 11.38 -1.08
C SER A 170 0.64 11.34 0.16
N PHE A 171 0.23 10.14 0.59
CA PHE A 171 -0.50 9.96 1.85
C PHE A 171 0.32 10.45 3.04
N TRP A 172 1.57 9.99 3.19
CA TRP A 172 2.43 10.37 4.32
C TRP A 172 2.71 11.87 4.34
N ARG A 173 2.97 12.50 3.18
CA ARG A 173 3.07 13.96 3.08
C ARG A 173 1.80 14.63 3.58
N ARG A 174 0.63 14.15 3.15
CA ARG A 174 -0.63 14.79 3.46
C ARG A 174 -1.04 14.65 4.93
N VAL A 175 -0.89 13.46 5.51
CA VAL A 175 -1.21 13.21 6.91
C VAL A 175 -0.19 13.88 7.83
N SER A 176 1.10 13.94 7.47
CA SER A 176 2.10 14.72 8.22
C SER A 176 1.80 16.22 8.20
N THR A 177 1.33 16.78 7.07
CA THR A 177 0.85 18.18 7.04
C THR A 177 -0.33 18.37 7.99
N ALA A 178 -1.34 17.51 7.92
CA ALA A 178 -2.49 17.59 8.84
C ALA A 178 -2.07 17.45 10.31
N PHE A 179 -1.07 16.63 10.60
CA PHE A 179 -0.52 16.42 11.94
C PHE A 179 0.22 17.67 12.44
N GLY A 180 0.96 18.35 11.56
CA GLY A 180 1.52 19.67 11.81
C GLY A 180 0.44 20.73 12.07
N ASP A 181 -0.61 20.75 11.26
CA ASP A 181 -1.72 21.72 11.39
C ASP A 181 -2.50 21.53 12.70
N ALA A 182 -2.60 20.30 13.18
CA ALA A 182 -3.24 19.95 14.46
C ALA A 182 -2.36 20.25 15.68
N ALA A 183 -1.09 20.63 15.48
CA ALA A 183 -0.16 20.91 16.57
C ALA A 183 -0.55 22.17 17.35
N CYS A 184 -0.44 22.08 18.68
CA CYS A 184 -0.69 23.20 19.58
C CYS A 184 0.23 23.13 20.80
N GLY A 185 0.64 24.31 21.27
CA GLY A 185 1.60 24.43 22.36
C GLY A 185 3.01 23.96 21.97
N ASN A 186 3.69 23.27 22.88
CA ASN A 186 5.02 22.76 22.63
C ASN A 186 4.98 21.49 21.76
N VAL A 187 5.92 21.38 20.83
CA VAL A 187 6.12 20.16 20.04
C VAL A 187 7.54 19.66 20.23
N THR A 188 7.71 18.34 20.12
CA THR A 188 9.02 17.70 20.20
C THR A 188 9.41 17.18 18.83
N ALA A 189 10.69 17.33 18.46
CA ALA A 189 11.25 16.69 17.28
C ALA A 189 12.47 15.85 17.65
N MET A 190 12.49 14.57 17.25
CA MET A 190 13.64 13.69 17.46
C MET A 190 14.38 13.46 16.14
N LEU A 191 15.61 13.96 16.06
CA LEU A 191 16.45 13.87 14.86
C LEU A 191 17.57 12.86 15.05
N ASN A 192 18.01 12.25 13.96
CA ASN A 192 19.14 11.33 13.99
C ASN A 192 20.46 12.11 14.10
N GLY A 193 21.09 12.10 15.28
CA GLY A 193 22.37 12.78 15.52
C GLY A 193 23.59 12.06 14.93
N SER A 194 23.43 10.83 14.44
CA SER A 194 24.53 10.01 13.91
C SER A 194 24.80 10.22 12.42
N ILE A 195 24.09 11.16 11.77
CA ILE A 195 24.20 11.45 10.32
C ILE A 195 24.60 12.90 10.07
N THR A 196 25.18 13.17 8.90
CA THR A 196 25.65 14.51 8.50
C THR A 196 24.53 15.55 8.42
N THR A 197 23.32 15.12 8.03
CA THR A 197 22.16 16.00 7.85
C THR A 197 20.98 15.47 8.67
N PRO A 198 20.92 15.78 9.98
CA PRO A 198 19.82 15.38 10.86
C PRO A 198 18.47 16.00 10.47
N PHE A 199 18.48 17.23 9.96
CA PHE A 199 17.30 17.95 9.47
C PHE A 199 17.39 18.14 7.96
N ASP A 200 16.35 17.74 7.23
CA ASP A 200 16.29 17.73 5.78
C ASP A 200 14.98 18.38 5.32
N THR A 201 15.08 19.54 4.65
CA THR A 201 13.92 20.33 4.22
C THR A 201 13.12 19.68 3.09
N GLN A 202 13.62 18.58 2.50
CA GLN A 202 12.93 17.83 1.45
C GLN A 202 12.22 16.57 1.97
N ARG A 203 12.28 16.30 3.29
CA ARG A 203 11.66 15.13 3.93
C ARG A 203 10.45 15.48 4.81
N TRP A 204 9.48 14.56 4.85
CA TRP A 204 8.18 14.72 5.54
C TRP A 204 7.80 13.49 6.39
N ASP A 205 8.73 12.53 6.47
CA ASP A 205 8.74 11.29 7.22
C ASP A 205 9.65 11.40 8.46
#